data_AF-A0A1J4LUG3-F1
#
_entry.id   AF-A0A1J4LUG3-F1
#
_cell.length_a   1.000
_cell.length_b   1.000
_cell.length_c   1.000
_cell.angle_alpha   90.00
_cell.angle_beta   90.00
_cell.angle_gamma   90.00
#
_symmetry.space_group_name_H-M   'P 1'
#
loop_
_entity.id
_entity.type
_entity.pdbx_description
1 polymer ?
#
loop_
_entity_poly.entity_id
_entity_poly.type
_entity_poly.pdbx_seq_one_letter_code
_entity_poly.pdbx_strand_id
1 'polypeptide(L)'
;MISLALSIRQDDCPLSAASDAHEVAFVTPHWHYDHDRSQLELRILADAADRTALEHGLDVIRAHPETDSFNLLAKQGGTARVHLTMGTTVTMGTVVANGGYLTAPFENVDGRERWQIGFDDERAAEHTLAVLSDHDDEFEVHDRQRLDPETVLADVRADAVGTTVLEGARQLTETERETLHRAVAGGYYAVPRTATLGDLAADLDVSDAAVSKTLRRAEQKLLAPMVGVLESSGESQSGRLDWPEGDCEHT
;
A
#
# COMPACT_ATOMS: atom_id res chain seq x y z
N MET A 1 16.65 -13.06 -6.94
CA MET A 1 15.76 -12.70 -5.84
C MET A 1 14.37 -13.25 -6.11
N ILE A 2 13.74 -13.81 -5.10
CA ILE A 2 12.36 -14.31 -5.12
C ILE A 2 11.55 -13.42 -4.19
N SER A 3 10.33 -13.08 -4.58
CA SER A 3 9.32 -12.43 -3.74
C SER A 3 8.12 -13.35 -3.61
N LEU A 4 7.60 -13.49 -2.40
CA LEU A 4 6.40 -14.25 -2.08
C LEU A 4 5.39 -13.32 -1.40
N ALA A 5 4.14 -13.34 -1.88
CA ALA A 5 3.01 -12.75 -1.18
C ALA A 5 2.26 -13.85 -0.45
N LEU A 6 2.19 -13.75 0.88
CA LEU A 6 1.59 -14.76 1.75
C LEU A 6 0.43 -14.15 2.55
N SER A 7 -0.60 -14.94 2.82
CA SER A 7 -1.48 -14.70 3.96
C SER A 7 -1.22 -15.74 5.05
N ILE A 8 -1.21 -15.31 6.30
CA ILE A 8 -0.84 -16.16 7.43
C ILE A 8 -1.85 -15.91 8.56
N ARG A 9 -2.31 -16.97 9.23
CA ARG A 9 -3.05 -16.88 10.48
C ARG A 9 -2.14 -17.34 11.59
N GLN A 10 -1.75 -16.40 12.45
CA GLN A 10 -0.83 -16.64 13.55
C GLN A 10 -1.50 -16.32 14.88
N ASP A 11 -1.35 -17.21 15.85
CA ASP A 11 -1.95 -17.05 17.18
C ASP A 11 -1.10 -16.14 18.09
N ASP A 12 0.18 -15.96 17.78
CA ASP A 12 1.14 -15.16 18.58
C ASP A 12 1.22 -13.69 18.15
N CYS A 13 0.41 -13.24 17.19
CA CYS A 13 0.39 -11.84 16.76
C CYS A 13 -0.74 -11.02 17.42
N PRO A 14 -0.42 -9.93 18.14
CA PRO A 14 -1.42 -9.07 18.77
C PRO A 14 -2.34 -8.37 17.77
N LEU A 15 -1.85 -8.06 16.56
CA LEU A 15 -2.63 -7.38 15.52
C LEU A 15 -3.64 -8.33 14.86
N SER A 16 -3.22 -9.56 14.61
CA SER A 16 -4.08 -10.63 14.11
C SER A 16 -5.18 -10.93 15.13
N ALA A 17 -4.84 -11.14 16.41
CA ALA A 17 -5.81 -11.35 17.47
C ALA A 17 -6.83 -10.22 17.59
N ALA A 18 -6.39 -8.96 17.48
CA ALA A 18 -7.28 -7.81 17.55
C ALA A 18 -8.24 -7.71 16.35
N SER A 19 -7.74 -7.97 15.13
CA SER A 19 -8.55 -7.95 13.91
C SER A 19 -9.49 -9.16 13.76
N ASP A 20 -9.20 -10.28 14.43
CA ASP A 20 -10.09 -11.44 14.50
C ASP A 20 -11.27 -11.18 15.45
N ALA A 21 -10.99 -10.49 16.57
CA ALA A 21 -11.98 -10.24 17.62
C ALA A 21 -12.90 -9.04 17.33
N HIS A 22 -12.43 -8.06 16.56
CA HIS A 22 -13.09 -6.78 16.35
C HIS A 22 -12.97 -6.29 14.91
N GLU A 23 -13.95 -5.50 14.46
CA GLU A 23 -13.95 -4.88 13.11
C GLU A 23 -12.92 -3.74 13.00
N VAL A 24 -11.64 -4.13 13.03
CA VAL A 24 -10.47 -3.26 12.92
C VAL A 24 -9.42 -3.90 12.02
N ALA A 25 -8.84 -3.08 11.15
CA ALA A 25 -7.71 -3.43 10.31
C ALA A 25 -6.47 -2.65 10.74
N PHE A 26 -5.30 -3.23 10.49
CA PHE A 26 -4.02 -2.60 10.76
C PHE A 26 -3.15 -2.61 9.52
N VAL A 27 -2.44 -1.51 9.28
CA VAL A 27 -1.40 -1.40 8.25
C VAL A 27 -0.12 -0.92 8.93
N THR A 28 0.98 -1.62 8.68
CA THR A 28 2.29 -1.28 9.21
C THR A 28 3.24 -0.89 8.09
N PRO A 29 3.30 0.40 7.70
CA PRO A 29 4.19 0.88 6.65
C PRO A 29 5.67 0.96 7.07
N HIS A 30 5.94 1.15 8.36
CA HIS A 30 7.30 1.29 8.87
C HIS A 30 7.52 0.38 10.06
N TRP A 31 8.58 -0.39 9.98
CA TRP A 31 8.97 -1.32 11.02
C TRP A 31 10.49 -1.43 11.11
N HIS A 32 10.96 -1.93 12.24
CA HIS A 32 12.37 -2.25 12.46
C HIS A 32 12.45 -3.57 13.23
N TYR A 33 13.34 -4.46 12.79
CA TYR A 33 13.60 -5.71 13.47
C TYR A 33 15.01 -5.70 14.04
N ASP A 34 15.10 -5.73 15.37
CA ASP A 34 16.34 -5.86 16.12
C ASP A 34 16.70 -7.35 16.21
N HIS A 35 17.72 -7.77 15.46
CA HIS A 35 18.15 -9.16 15.39
C HIS A 35 18.77 -9.64 16.71
N ASP A 36 19.50 -8.78 17.41
CA ASP A 36 20.20 -9.14 18.65
C ASP A 36 19.19 -9.38 19.78
N ARG A 37 18.08 -8.64 19.76
CA ARG A 37 17.02 -8.74 20.76
C ARG A 37 15.85 -9.61 20.33
N SER A 38 15.80 -10.03 19.07
CA SER A 38 14.63 -10.70 18.48
C SER A 38 13.34 -9.92 18.79
N GLN A 39 13.38 -8.61 18.52
CA GLN A 39 12.31 -7.67 18.85
C GLN A 39 11.89 -6.89 17.63
N LEU A 40 10.58 -6.67 17.50
CA LEU A 40 9.96 -5.99 16.37
C LEU A 40 9.34 -4.67 16.86
N GLU A 41 9.76 -3.56 16.26
CA GLU A 41 9.14 -2.26 16.46
C GLU A 41 8.29 -1.85 15.25
N LEU A 42 7.01 -1.56 15.46
CA LEU A 42 6.01 -1.33 14.44
C LEU A 42 5.39 0.06 14.58
N ARG A 43 5.34 0.83 13.49
CA ARG A 43 4.55 2.07 13.40
C ARG A 43 3.28 1.76 12.62
N ILE A 44 2.17 1.67 13.34
CA ILE A 44 0.92 1.08 12.89
C ILE A 44 -0.11 2.17 12.65
N LEU A 45 -0.85 2.03 11.56
CA LEU A 45 -2.08 2.75 11.27
C LEU A 45 -3.24 1.78 11.48
N ALA A 46 -4.13 2.10 12.41
CA ALA A 46 -5.35 1.35 12.65
C ALA A 46 -6.53 2.05 11.98
N ASP A 47 -7.41 1.28 11.35
CA ASP A 47 -8.67 1.73 10.76
C ASP A 47 -9.79 0.77 11.16
N ALA A 48 -10.82 1.28 11.83
CA ALA A 48 -11.92 0.50 12.37
C ALA A 48 -13.26 1.06 11.90
N ALA A 49 -14.30 0.20 11.91
CA ALA A 49 -15.66 0.58 11.52
C ALA A 49 -16.18 1.77 12.34
N ASP A 50 -15.86 1.83 13.63
CA ASP A 50 -16.17 2.94 14.51
C ASP A 50 -15.17 3.09 15.66
N ARG A 51 -15.42 4.09 16.52
CA ARG A 51 -14.57 4.40 17.67
C ARG A 51 -14.55 3.26 18.71
N THR A 52 -15.64 2.53 18.89
CA THR A 52 -15.77 1.47 19.88
C THR A 52 -15.02 0.22 19.42
N ALA A 53 -15.16 -0.16 18.15
CA ALA A 53 -14.37 -1.23 17.53
C ALA A 53 -12.87 -0.93 17.64
N LEU A 54 -12.46 0.31 17.36
CA LEU A 54 -11.07 0.74 17.56
C LEU A 54 -10.62 0.61 19.01
N GLU A 55 -11.43 1.05 19.99
CA GLU A 55 -11.08 0.97 21.41
C GLU A 55 -10.83 -0.47 21.84
N HIS A 56 -11.75 -1.38 21.52
CA HIS A 56 -11.61 -2.79 21.87
C HIS A 56 -10.42 -3.46 21.16
N GLY A 57 -10.22 -3.18 19.87
CA GLY A 57 -9.06 -3.69 19.12
C GLY A 57 -7.73 -3.26 19.74
N LEU A 58 -7.60 -1.98 20.11
CA LEU A 58 -6.38 -1.49 20.78
C LEU A 58 -6.19 -2.09 22.18
N ASP A 59 -7.27 -2.39 22.90
CA ASP A 59 -7.20 -3.05 24.20
C ASP A 59 -6.73 -4.51 24.09
N VAL A 60 -7.14 -5.23 23.03
CA VAL A 60 -6.59 -6.57 22.73
C VAL A 60 -5.09 -6.49 22.52
N ILE A 61 -4.59 -5.56 21.70
CA ILE A 61 -3.14 -5.39 21.48
C ILE A 61 -2.42 -5.10 22.79
N ARG A 62 -2.92 -4.18 23.62
CA ARG A 62 -2.29 -3.81 24.90
C ARG A 62 -2.22 -4.98 25.89
N ALA A 63 -3.22 -5.84 25.90
CA ALA A 63 -3.32 -6.95 26.83
C ALA A 63 -2.64 -8.23 26.31
N HIS A 64 -2.20 -8.24 25.05
CA HIS A 64 -1.62 -9.41 24.43
C HIS A 64 -0.26 -9.78 25.06
N PRO A 65 0.02 -11.08 25.32
CA PRO A 65 1.27 -11.52 25.96
C PRO A 65 2.54 -11.11 25.21
N GLU A 66 2.50 -11.10 23.88
CA GLU A 66 3.64 -10.74 23.03
C GLU A 66 3.88 -9.23 22.92
N THR A 67 3.02 -8.39 23.52
CA THR A 67 3.18 -6.93 23.51
C THR A 67 4.15 -6.50 24.62
N ASP A 68 5.36 -6.10 24.23
CA ASP A 68 6.36 -5.54 25.15
C ASP A 68 6.04 -4.09 25.52
N SER A 69 5.66 -3.28 24.53
CA SER A 69 5.37 -1.86 24.73
C SER A 69 4.31 -1.36 23.74
N PHE A 70 3.38 -0.54 24.24
CA PHE A 70 2.31 0.03 23.43
C PHE A 70 2.20 1.53 23.70
N ASN A 71 2.31 2.34 22.65
CA ASN A 71 2.18 3.78 22.72
C ASN A 71 1.18 4.31 21.67
N LEU A 72 0.07 4.88 22.14
CA LEU A 72 -0.93 5.53 21.28
C LEU A 72 -0.47 6.96 20.96
N LEU A 73 -0.12 7.22 19.70
CA LEU A 73 0.41 8.51 19.25
C LEU A 73 -0.70 9.49 18.84
N ALA A 74 -1.75 8.98 18.19
CA ALA A 74 -2.89 9.76 17.74
C ALA A 74 -4.13 8.88 17.62
N LYS A 75 -5.31 9.48 17.80
CA LYS A 75 -6.60 8.82 17.61
C LYS A 75 -7.67 9.81 17.19
N GLN A 76 -8.42 9.49 16.15
CA GLN A 76 -9.52 10.31 15.66
C GLN A 76 -10.61 9.43 15.04
N GLY A 77 -11.83 9.47 15.58
CA GLY A 77 -12.91 8.62 15.11
C GLY A 77 -12.57 7.13 15.23
N GLY A 78 -12.68 6.40 14.13
CA GLY A 78 -12.30 4.99 13.99
C GLY A 78 -10.83 4.75 13.63
N THR A 79 -9.97 5.78 13.53
CA THR A 79 -8.55 5.60 13.19
C THR A 79 -7.60 5.93 14.34
N ALA A 80 -6.44 5.27 14.35
CA ALA A 80 -5.36 5.55 15.29
C ALA A 80 -3.97 5.36 14.68
N ARG A 81 -2.98 6.01 15.28
CA ARG A 81 -1.56 5.73 15.03
C ARG A 81 -0.91 5.22 16.31
N VAL A 82 -0.28 4.06 16.21
CA VAL A 82 0.29 3.33 17.34
C VAL A 82 1.77 3.04 17.07
N HIS A 83 2.60 3.14 18.11
CA HIS A 83 3.92 2.55 18.14
C HIS A 83 3.86 1.32 19.05
N LEU A 84 4.12 0.15 18.47
CA LEU A 84 4.11 -1.14 19.16
C LEU A 84 5.53 -1.72 19.15
N THR A 85 5.94 -2.26 20.28
CA THR A 85 7.11 -3.14 20.38
C THR A 85 6.60 -4.51 20.81
N MET A 86 7.03 -5.56 20.12
CA MET A 86 6.63 -6.94 20.42
C MET A 86 7.76 -7.93 20.19
N GLY A 87 7.60 -9.13 20.75
CA GLY A 87 8.45 -10.27 20.46
C GLY A 87 8.39 -10.71 19.00
N THR A 88 9.36 -11.52 18.59
CA THR A 88 9.36 -12.15 17.26
C THR A 88 8.37 -13.30 17.23
N THR A 89 7.44 -13.29 16.27
CA THR A 89 6.53 -14.43 16.07
C THR A 89 7.29 -15.64 15.51
N VAL A 90 6.76 -16.85 15.72
CA VAL A 90 7.41 -18.08 15.28
C VAL A 90 7.60 -18.11 13.76
N THR A 91 6.58 -17.71 12.99
CA THR A 91 6.67 -17.60 11.52
C THR A 91 7.71 -16.55 11.12
N MET A 92 7.74 -15.38 11.76
CA MET A 92 8.70 -14.33 11.43
C MET A 92 10.15 -14.79 11.69
N GLY A 93 10.39 -15.42 12.84
CA GLY A 93 11.67 -16.01 13.18
C GLY A 93 12.09 -17.09 12.18
N THR A 94 11.16 -17.90 11.72
CA THR A 94 11.40 -18.92 10.68
C THR A 94 11.84 -18.30 9.36
N VAL A 95 11.17 -17.24 8.90
CA VAL A 95 11.55 -16.53 7.66
C VAL A 95 12.97 -15.96 7.79
N VAL A 96 13.25 -15.22 8.87
CA VAL A 96 14.56 -14.60 9.10
C VAL A 96 15.68 -15.65 9.24
N ALA A 97 15.44 -16.72 10.00
CA ALA A 97 16.43 -17.79 10.20
C ALA A 97 16.82 -18.52 8.90
N ASN A 98 15.91 -18.54 7.93
CA ASN A 98 16.14 -19.14 6.61
C ASN A 98 16.63 -18.13 5.56
N GLY A 99 17.07 -16.94 5.99
CA GLY A 99 17.62 -15.91 5.09
C GLY A 99 16.57 -15.13 4.31
N GLY A 100 15.30 -15.20 4.73
CA GLY A 100 14.24 -14.35 4.21
C GLY A 100 14.27 -12.97 4.84
N TYR A 101 13.92 -11.96 4.07
CA TYR A 101 13.69 -10.60 4.55
C TYR A 101 12.21 -10.25 4.39
N LEU A 102 11.65 -9.64 5.42
CA LEU A 102 10.29 -9.13 5.37
C LEU A 102 10.31 -7.81 4.60
N THR A 103 9.22 -7.47 3.93
CA THR A 103 9.05 -6.18 3.26
C THR A 103 7.73 -5.55 3.68
N ALA A 104 7.75 -4.24 3.93
CA ALA A 104 6.55 -3.49 4.26
C ALA A 104 5.70 -3.20 3.01
N PRO A 105 4.41 -2.89 3.15
CA PRO A 105 3.65 -2.88 4.41
C PRO A 105 3.21 -4.29 4.85
N PHE A 106 3.01 -4.48 6.15
CA PHE A 106 2.22 -5.60 6.68
C PHE A 106 0.77 -5.16 6.87
N GLU A 107 -0.17 -6.04 6.56
CA GLU A 107 -1.60 -5.80 6.77
C GLU A 107 -2.20 -6.87 7.67
N ASN A 108 -3.02 -6.49 8.65
CA ASN A 108 -3.76 -7.42 9.49
C ASN A 108 -5.26 -7.14 9.35
N VAL A 109 -6.01 -8.11 8.84
CA VAL A 109 -7.45 -8.01 8.57
C VAL A 109 -8.08 -9.38 8.82
N ASP A 110 -9.20 -9.42 9.54
CA ASP A 110 -9.98 -10.64 9.81
C ASP A 110 -9.13 -11.80 10.37
N GLY A 111 -8.25 -11.49 11.31
CA GLY A 111 -7.38 -12.48 11.96
C GLY A 111 -6.27 -13.04 11.07
N ARG A 112 -6.04 -12.45 9.89
CA ARG A 112 -4.97 -12.84 8.98
C ARG A 112 -4.00 -11.70 8.74
N GLU A 113 -2.75 -12.06 8.54
CA GLU A 113 -1.68 -11.17 8.13
C GLU A 113 -1.38 -11.35 6.67
N ARG A 114 -1.17 -10.26 5.94
CA ARG A 114 -0.62 -10.29 4.59
C ARG A 114 0.79 -9.78 4.62
N TRP A 115 1.71 -10.63 4.19
CA TRP A 115 3.13 -10.34 4.16
C TRP A 115 3.64 -10.41 2.73
N GLN A 116 4.55 -9.50 2.41
CA GLN A 116 5.49 -9.68 1.32
C GLN A 116 6.84 -10.04 1.94
N ILE A 117 7.41 -11.14 1.48
CA ILE A 117 8.72 -11.60 1.92
C ILE A 117 9.58 -11.87 0.71
N GLY A 118 10.89 -11.70 0.83
CA GLY A 118 11.80 -12.04 -0.24
C GLY A 118 12.99 -12.85 0.22
N PHE A 119 13.64 -13.45 -0.78
CA PHE A 119 14.79 -14.33 -0.62
C PHE A 119 15.79 -14.08 -1.75
N ASP A 120 17.09 -14.20 -1.46
CA ASP A 120 18.13 -14.06 -2.49
C ASP A 120 18.09 -15.20 -3.51
N ASP A 121 17.76 -16.42 -3.06
CA ASP A 121 17.65 -17.61 -3.88
C ASP A 121 16.39 -18.44 -3.63
N GLU A 122 16.08 -19.29 -4.59
CA GLU A 122 14.86 -20.09 -4.65
C GLU A 122 14.84 -21.25 -3.66
N ARG A 123 16.00 -21.80 -3.30
CA ARG A 123 16.08 -22.91 -2.36
C ARG A 123 15.76 -22.44 -0.95
N ALA A 124 16.22 -21.24 -0.57
CA ALA A 124 15.88 -20.62 0.71
C ALA A 124 14.35 -20.41 0.84
N ALA A 125 13.71 -19.91 -0.22
CA ALA A 125 12.26 -19.74 -0.26
C ALA A 125 11.52 -21.08 -0.10
N GLU A 126 11.91 -22.10 -0.86
CA GLU A 126 11.28 -23.44 -0.80
C GLU A 126 11.49 -24.12 0.55
N HIS A 127 12.69 -24.00 1.12
CA HIS A 127 12.97 -24.53 2.45
C HIS A 127 12.12 -23.86 3.52
N THR A 128 11.98 -22.53 3.45
CA THR A 128 11.15 -21.77 4.40
C THR A 128 9.69 -22.21 4.33
N LEU A 129 9.11 -22.33 3.13
CA LEU A 129 7.73 -22.78 2.96
C LEU A 129 7.52 -24.22 3.47
N ALA A 130 8.51 -25.09 3.29
CA ALA A 130 8.45 -26.44 3.85
C ALA A 130 8.46 -26.42 5.38
N VAL A 131 9.32 -25.62 6.00
CA VAL A 131 9.37 -25.47 7.45
C VAL A 131 8.07 -24.84 7.99
N LEU A 132 7.53 -23.81 7.34
CA LEU A 132 6.24 -23.23 7.72
C LEU A 132 5.08 -24.22 7.61
N SER A 133 5.14 -25.18 6.67
CA SER A 133 4.11 -26.22 6.52
C SER A 133 4.09 -27.22 7.69
N ASP A 134 5.18 -27.30 8.46
CA ASP A 134 5.29 -28.14 9.65
C ASP A 134 4.84 -27.39 10.94
N HIS A 135 4.51 -26.10 10.84
CA HIS A 135 3.99 -25.31 11.97
C HIS A 135 2.46 -25.43 12.10
N ASP A 136 1.95 -25.10 13.28
CA ASP A 136 0.50 -25.06 13.54
C ASP A 136 -0.19 -23.86 12.85
N ASP A 137 0.56 -22.82 12.48
CA ASP A 137 0.07 -21.62 11.79
C ASP A 137 -0.38 -21.96 10.35
N GLU A 138 -1.57 -21.49 9.96
CA GLU A 138 -2.06 -21.65 8.59
C GLU A 138 -1.48 -20.56 7.68
N PHE A 139 -0.93 -20.94 6.53
CA PHE A 139 -0.53 -19.97 5.50
C PHE A 139 -1.00 -20.35 4.10
N GLU A 140 -1.17 -19.33 3.25
CA GLU A 140 -1.50 -19.45 1.84
C GLU A 140 -0.56 -18.57 1.01
N VAL A 141 -0.03 -19.11 -0.08
CA VAL A 141 0.79 -18.37 -1.05
C VAL A 141 -0.12 -17.78 -2.12
N HIS A 142 -0.24 -16.46 -2.19
CA HIS A 142 -1.05 -15.76 -3.19
C HIS A 142 -0.27 -15.46 -4.46
N ASP A 143 1.01 -15.16 -4.33
CA ASP A 143 1.87 -14.83 -5.46
C ASP A 143 3.31 -15.29 -5.22
N ARG A 144 3.99 -15.62 -6.32
CA ARG A 144 5.42 -15.97 -6.35
C ARG A 144 6.03 -15.33 -7.58
N GLN A 145 6.96 -14.43 -7.34
CA GLN A 145 7.65 -13.71 -8.39
C GLN A 145 9.16 -13.94 -8.31
N ARG A 146 9.78 -14.14 -9.47
CA ARG A 146 11.22 -14.02 -9.60
C ARG A 146 11.52 -12.59 -10.00
N LEU A 147 12.16 -11.87 -9.09
CA LEU A 147 12.57 -10.49 -9.30
C LEU A 147 13.88 -10.49 -10.10
N ASP A 148 13.76 -10.21 -11.40
CA ASP A 148 14.90 -9.86 -12.24
C ASP A 148 15.10 -8.33 -12.24
N PRO A 149 16.34 -7.81 -12.30
CA PRO A 149 16.59 -6.38 -12.18
C PRO A 149 15.90 -5.52 -13.24
N GLU A 150 15.69 -6.04 -14.45
CA GLU A 150 15.08 -5.28 -15.54
C GLU A 150 13.57 -5.10 -15.31
N THR A 151 12.87 -6.18 -14.96
CA THR A 151 11.44 -6.13 -14.62
C THR A 151 11.20 -5.30 -13.35
N VAL A 152 11.99 -5.48 -12.30
CA VAL A 152 11.82 -4.71 -11.05
C VAL A 152 11.94 -3.20 -11.30
N LEU A 153 12.94 -2.79 -12.09
CA LEU A 153 13.11 -1.37 -12.41
C LEU A 153 11.98 -0.83 -13.29
N ALA A 154 11.39 -1.66 -14.14
CA ALA A 154 10.20 -1.29 -14.91
C ALA A 154 8.97 -1.13 -13.99
N ASP A 155 8.77 -2.04 -13.03
CA ASP A 155 7.66 -2.01 -12.09
C ASP A 155 7.74 -0.80 -11.14
N VAL A 156 8.93 -0.48 -10.60
CA VAL A 156 9.14 0.72 -9.77
C VAL A 156 8.78 1.99 -10.54
N ARG A 157 9.09 2.06 -11.83
CA ARG A 157 8.67 3.20 -12.69
C ARG A 157 7.16 3.21 -12.89
N ALA A 158 6.55 2.05 -13.11
CA ALA A 158 5.09 1.94 -13.23
C ALA A 158 4.36 2.37 -11.95
N ASP A 159 4.87 2.02 -10.77
CA ASP A 159 4.34 2.45 -9.47
C ASP A 159 4.44 3.97 -9.27
N ALA A 160 5.55 4.58 -9.71
CA ALA A 160 5.70 6.03 -9.69
C ALA A 160 4.64 6.72 -10.58
N VAL A 161 4.34 6.15 -11.75
CA VAL A 161 3.25 6.62 -12.63
C VAL A 161 1.90 6.45 -11.93
N GLY A 162 1.61 5.27 -11.38
CA GLY A 162 0.35 4.98 -10.68
C GLY A 162 0.09 5.92 -9.51
N THR A 163 1.11 6.16 -8.68
CA THR A 163 1.05 7.09 -7.54
C THR A 163 0.75 8.51 -8.01
N THR A 164 1.44 8.97 -9.06
CA THR A 164 1.26 10.30 -9.64
C THR A 164 -0.15 10.49 -10.20
N VAL A 165 -0.70 9.48 -10.88
CA VAL A 165 -2.10 9.50 -11.36
C VAL A 165 -3.08 9.57 -10.20
N LEU A 166 -2.85 8.77 -9.14
CA LEU A 166 -3.70 8.76 -7.95
C LEU A 166 -3.70 10.12 -7.23
N GLU A 167 -2.54 10.76 -7.09
CA GLU A 167 -2.43 12.10 -6.52
C GLU A 167 -3.17 13.14 -7.35
N GLY A 168 -3.01 13.13 -8.67
CA GLY A 168 -3.77 13.99 -9.58
C GLY A 168 -5.28 13.77 -9.45
N ALA A 169 -5.73 12.52 -9.34
CA ALA A 169 -7.13 12.15 -9.16
C ALA A 169 -7.70 12.62 -7.82
N ARG A 170 -6.91 12.61 -6.74
CA ARG A 170 -7.30 13.14 -5.42
C ARG A 170 -7.48 14.67 -5.42
N GLN A 171 -6.81 15.38 -6.32
CA GLN A 171 -6.92 16.83 -6.47
C GLN A 171 -8.12 17.28 -7.32
N LEU A 172 -8.81 16.35 -7.99
CA LEU A 172 -10.03 16.67 -8.74
C LEU A 172 -11.14 17.08 -7.77
N THR A 173 -11.78 18.20 -8.07
CA THR A 173 -13.05 18.57 -7.44
C THR A 173 -14.15 17.61 -7.88
N GLU A 174 -15.24 17.55 -7.13
CA GLU A 174 -16.38 16.67 -7.46
C GLU A 174 -16.94 16.98 -8.87
N THR A 175 -17.06 18.27 -9.22
CA THR A 175 -17.50 18.69 -10.55
C THR A 175 -16.54 18.26 -11.66
N GLU A 176 -15.22 18.36 -11.42
CA GLU A 176 -14.20 17.92 -12.39
C GLU A 176 -14.23 16.39 -12.57
N ARG A 177 -14.35 15.64 -11.47
CA ARG A 177 -14.47 14.18 -11.47
C ARG A 177 -15.70 13.72 -12.24
N GLU A 178 -16.88 14.28 -11.93
CA GLU A 178 -18.13 13.91 -12.60
C GLU A 178 -18.11 14.28 -14.08
N THR A 179 -17.62 15.47 -14.44
CA THR A 179 -17.52 15.89 -15.84
C THR A 179 -16.60 14.97 -16.64
N LEU A 180 -15.44 14.61 -16.07
CA LEU A 180 -14.50 13.69 -16.70
C LEU A 180 -15.09 12.28 -16.83
N HIS A 181 -15.75 11.78 -15.79
CA HIS A 181 -16.43 10.48 -15.80
C HIS A 181 -17.50 10.42 -16.90
N ARG A 182 -18.35 11.45 -17.01
CA ARG A 182 -19.36 11.56 -18.08
C ARG A 182 -18.74 11.62 -19.46
N ALA A 183 -17.66 12.36 -19.64
CA ALA A 183 -16.94 12.43 -20.90
C ALA A 183 -16.37 11.07 -21.31
N VAL A 184 -15.76 10.33 -20.40
CA VAL A 184 -15.25 8.97 -20.67
C VAL A 184 -16.41 8.00 -20.95
N ALA A 185 -17.41 7.94 -20.07
CA ALA A 185 -18.53 7.00 -20.18
C ALA A 185 -19.42 7.26 -21.41
N GLY A 186 -19.60 8.53 -21.80
CA GLY A 186 -20.32 8.93 -23.01
C GLY A 186 -19.51 8.73 -24.29
N GLY A 187 -18.22 8.41 -24.18
CA GLY A 187 -17.32 8.20 -25.33
C GLY A 187 -16.92 9.49 -26.06
N TYR A 188 -16.86 10.61 -25.32
CA TYR A 188 -16.24 11.85 -25.81
C TYR A 188 -14.75 11.66 -26.15
N TYR A 189 -14.07 10.78 -25.41
CA TYR A 189 -12.68 10.38 -25.66
C TYR A 189 -12.54 9.08 -26.48
N ALA A 190 -13.64 8.45 -26.90
CA ALA A 190 -13.58 7.20 -27.66
C ALA A 190 -13.09 7.41 -29.10
N VAL A 191 -12.61 6.33 -29.72
CA VAL A 191 -12.22 6.30 -31.13
C VAL A 191 -12.97 5.16 -31.83
N PRO A 192 -13.98 5.45 -32.69
CA PRO A 192 -14.55 6.77 -32.99
C PRO A 192 -15.33 7.39 -31.83
N ARG A 193 -15.43 8.73 -31.78
CA ARG A 193 -16.18 9.45 -30.74
C ARG A 193 -17.68 9.15 -30.86
N THR A 194 -18.33 8.93 -29.71
CA THR A 194 -19.79 8.69 -29.62
C THR A 194 -20.54 9.79 -28.90
N ALA A 195 -19.83 10.73 -28.26
CA ALA A 195 -20.40 11.94 -27.67
C ALA A 195 -19.61 13.17 -28.08
N THR A 196 -20.31 14.31 -28.12
CA THR A 196 -19.75 15.63 -28.38
C THR A 196 -19.69 16.46 -27.09
N LEU A 197 -19.01 17.61 -27.17
CA LEU A 197 -18.96 18.56 -26.06
C LEU A 197 -20.36 19.10 -25.72
N GLY A 198 -21.22 19.26 -26.74
CA GLY A 198 -22.60 19.72 -26.58
C GLY A 198 -23.48 18.67 -25.90
N ASP A 199 -23.27 17.39 -26.19
CA ASP A 199 -23.98 16.30 -25.49
C ASP A 199 -23.65 16.31 -23.99
N LEU A 200 -22.37 16.49 -23.65
CA LEU A 200 -21.94 16.63 -22.26
C LEU A 200 -22.50 17.89 -21.59
N ALA A 201 -22.57 19.00 -22.33
CA ALA A 201 -23.12 20.26 -21.83
C ALA A 201 -24.62 20.14 -21.53
N ALA A 202 -25.37 19.46 -22.40
CA ALA A 202 -26.78 19.15 -22.19
C ALA A 202 -26.99 18.22 -20.99
N ASP A 203 -26.18 17.16 -20.86
CA ASP A 203 -26.27 16.19 -19.76
C ASP A 203 -25.95 16.81 -18.38
N LEU A 204 -25.05 17.80 -18.35
CA LEU A 204 -24.61 18.47 -17.12
C LEU A 204 -25.36 19.79 -16.83
N ASP A 205 -26.31 20.19 -17.69
CA ASP A 205 -27.04 21.46 -17.64
C ASP A 205 -26.12 22.70 -17.50
N VAL A 206 -25.08 22.74 -18.32
CA VAL A 206 -24.10 23.84 -18.36
C VAL A 206 -23.77 24.23 -19.80
N SER A 207 -23.00 25.31 -19.99
CA SER A 207 -22.51 25.66 -21.33
C SER A 207 -21.36 24.78 -21.79
N ASP A 208 -21.22 24.58 -23.11
CA ASP A 208 -20.05 23.97 -23.76
C ASP A 208 -18.72 24.56 -23.25
N ALA A 209 -18.67 25.88 -23.09
CA ALA A 209 -17.49 26.58 -22.57
C ALA A 209 -17.16 26.19 -21.13
N ALA A 210 -18.18 25.96 -20.29
CA ALA A 210 -18.01 25.48 -18.93
C ALA A 210 -17.51 24.03 -18.91
N VAL A 211 -18.11 23.13 -19.70
CA VAL A 211 -17.63 21.73 -19.82
C VAL A 211 -16.18 21.70 -20.29
N SER A 212 -15.85 22.42 -21.36
CA SER A 212 -14.49 22.48 -21.91
C SER A 212 -13.48 22.98 -20.88
N LYS A 213 -13.84 24.03 -20.13
CA LYS A 213 -12.98 24.57 -19.06
C LYS A 213 -12.79 23.57 -17.92
N THR A 214 -13.85 22.87 -17.51
CA THR A 214 -13.80 21.87 -16.45
C THR A 214 -12.96 20.66 -16.87
N LEU A 215 -13.16 20.14 -18.09
CA LEU A 215 -12.35 19.05 -18.64
C LEU A 215 -10.88 19.44 -18.71
N ARG A 216 -10.53 20.63 -19.22
CA ARG A 216 -9.13 21.09 -19.26
C ARG A 216 -8.49 21.17 -17.88
N ARG A 217 -9.23 21.59 -16.85
CA ARG A 217 -8.71 21.61 -15.47
C ARG A 217 -8.48 20.21 -14.93
N ALA A 218 -9.42 19.30 -15.18
CA ALA A 218 -9.29 17.90 -14.79
C ALA A 218 -8.10 17.24 -15.50
N GLU A 219 -8.01 17.40 -16.83
CA GLU A 219 -6.91 16.93 -17.67
C GLU A 219 -5.57 17.52 -17.20
N GLN A 220 -5.49 18.81 -16.88
CA GLN A 220 -4.26 19.42 -16.39
C GLN A 220 -3.78 18.77 -15.08
N LYS A 221 -4.69 18.51 -14.14
CA LYS A 221 -4.37 17.87 -12.85
C LYS A 221 -3.89 16.42 -13.02
N LEU A 222 -4.34 15.72 -14.06
CA LEU A 222 -3.96 14.33 -14.33
C LEU A 222 -2.72 14.22 -15.22
N LEU A 223 -2.64 15.01 -16.29
CA LEU A 223 -1.62 14.88 -17.33
C LEU A 223 -0.35 15.64 -17.01
N ALA A 224 -0.42 16.82 -16.40
CA ALA A 224 0.79 17.62 -16.15
C ALA A 224 1.79 16.89 -15.23
N PRO A 225 1.36 16.26 -14.11
CA PRO A 225 2.27 15.44 -13.31
C PRO A 225 2.80 14.22 -14.07
N MET A 226 1.97 13.59 -14.91
CA MET A 226 2.38 12.41 -15.69
C MET A 226 3.48 12.69 -16.71
N VAL A 227 3.50 13.87 -17.35
CA VAL A 227 4.54 14.19 -18.34
C VAL A 227 5.94 14.12 -17.73
N GLY A 228 6.15 14.67 -16.52
CA GLY A 228 7.45 14.60 -15.84
C GLY A 228 7.88 13.17 -15.47
N VAL A 229 6.92 12.30 -15.14
CA VAL A 229 7.22 10.88 -14.84
C VAL A 229 7.55 10.11 -16.12
N LEU A 230 6.85 10.38 -17.22
CA LEU A 230 7.10 9.73 -18.51
C LEU A 230 8.45 10.14 -19.11
N GLU A 231 8.85 11.40 -18.97
CA GLU A 231 10.15 11.91 -19.43
C GLU A 231 11.31 11.28 -18.64
N SER A 232 11.21 11.25 -17.30
CA SER A 232 12.21 10.58 -16.43
C SER A 232 12.29 9.05 -16.64
N SER A 233 11.17 8.43 -17.00
CA SER A 233 11.11 6.99 -17.34
C SER A 233 11.77 6.66 -18.68
N GLY A 234 11.82 7.61 -19.62
CA GLY A 234 12.41 7.45 -20.96
C GLY A 234 13.90 7.78 -21.05
N GLU A 235 14.41 8.73 -20.24
CA GLU A 235 15.81 9.18 -20.29
C GLU A 235 16.81 8.26 -19.56
N SER A 236 16.30 7.32 -18.76
CA SER A 236 17.10 6.37 -17.97
C SER A 236 17.63 5.17 -18.79
N GLN A 237 18.15 5.40 -20.00
CA GLN A 237 19.03 4.44 -20.72
C GLN A 237 20.49 4.51 -20.25
N SER A 238 20.86 5.55 -19.51
CA SER A 238 22.11 5.60 -18.76
C SER A 238 21.80 5.21 -17.32
N GLY A 239 22.21 4.01 -16.89
CA GLY A 239 21.87 3.38 -15.60
C GLY A 239 22.39 4.09 -14.35
N ARG A 240 22.04 5.36 -14.14
CA ARG A 240 22.30 6.11 -12.93
C ARG A 240 20.96 6.62 -12.41
N LEU A 241 20.58 6.16 -11.21
CA LEU A 241 19.53 6.79 -10.43
C LEU A 241 20.04 8.18 -10.02
N ASP A 242 19.68 9.22 -10.79
CA ASP A 242 19.94 10.60 -10.38
C ASP A 242 18.83 11.03 -9.42
N TRP A 243 19.23 11.43 -8.22
CA TRP A 243 18.33 12.06 -7.26
C TRP A 243 18.01 13.47 -7.78
N PRO A 244 16.74 13.93 -7.78
CA PRO A 244 16.47 15.32 -8.10
C PRO A 244 17.24 16.20 -7.12
N GLU A 245 18.11 17.07 -7.62
CA GLU A 245 18.72 18.15 -6.83
C GLU A 245 17.59 19.10 -6.40
N GLY A 246 16.91 18.75 -5.31
CA GLY A 246 16.01 19.65 -4.62
C GLY A 246 16.84 20.71 -3.92
N ASP A 247 16.53 21.98 -4.18
CA ASP A 247 17.03 23.09 -3.38
C ASP A 247 16.67 22.83 -1.91
N CYS A 248 17.66 22.37 -1.14
CA CYS A 248 17.61 22.33 0.31
C CYS A 248 17.60 23.77 0.83
N GLU A 249 16.47 24.46 0.76
CA GLU A 249 16.25 25.66 1.56
C GLU A 249 16.12 25.23 3.02
N HIS A 250 17.22 25.38 3.76
CA HIS A 250 17.23 25.30 5.21
C HIS A 250 16.36 26.41 5.79
N THR A 251 15.19 26.06 6.32
CA THR A 251 14.44 26.88 7.29
C THR A 251 14.78 26.50 8.72
#